data_AF-A0A521WQF4-F1
#
_entry.id   AF-A0A521WQF4-F1
#
_cell.length_a   1.000
_cell.length_b   1.000
_cell.length_c   1.000
_cell.angle_alpha   90.00
_cell.angle_beta   90.00
_cell.angle_gamma   90.00
#
_symmetry.space_group_name_H-M   'P 1'
#
loop_
_entity.id
_entity.type
_entity.pdbx_description
1 polymer ?
#
loop_
_entity_poly.entity_id
_entity_poly.type
_entity_poly.pdbx_seq_one_letter_code
_entity_poly.pdbx_strand_id
1 'polypeptide(L)'
;MHDITILNGSKDPIPGRSAVRQPAATSHQLPTASSRPPPRRPGRQPAPTLLHSPPMTIPAVDASTYELGPQPRRRRWRGRPRPSAYPPAAGWPELAGRILALRGLTSTEQVAAFVAAPGPTPDPGALPDIGVAIDRLARATRTHESVAVYGDFDVDGITSAAQLSEALLALGAAPMPYIPDRFAEGYGLNIPAIERLHADGATLLVTADCGTSSVVEVARARELGMDVIILDHHTVPPQLPEATALVNPRLTGAAPGGLLELATAGLAFHVAAALHDACGRPFDAPAYLDLAALGTVCDR
;
A
#
# COMPACT_ATOMS: atom_id res chain seq x y z
N MET A 1 -8.50 1.88 38.66
CA MET A 1 -7.07 1.71 38.98
C MET A 1 -6.83 0.23 39.23
N HIS A 2 -6.50 -0.52 38.19
CA HIS A 2 -6.03 -1.90 38.29
C HIS A 2 -4.71 -1.97 37.54
N ASP A 3 -3.62 -2.04 38.30
CA ASP A 3 -2.27 -2.30 37.82
C ASP A 3 -2.15 -3.78 37.43
N ILE A 4 -1.68 -4.05 36.22
CA ILE A 4 -1.26 -5.38 35.79
C ILE A 4 0.26 -5.42 35.80
N THR A 5 0.80 -6.07 36.82
CA THR A 5 2.22 -6.37 37.00
C THR A 5 2.64 -7.50 36.05
N ILE A 6 3.62 -7.25 35.18
CA ILE A 6 4.27 -8.29 34.35
C ILE A 6 5.33 -8.99 35.22
N LEU A 7 5.15 -10.30 35.45
CA LEU A 7 6.14 -11.16 36.09
C LEU A 7 7.16 -11.64 35.04
N ASN A 8 8.42 -11.22 35.24
CA ASN A 8 9.59 -11.77 34.56
C ASN A 8 9.88 -13.19 35.09
N GLY A 9 9.66 -14.20 34.23
CA GLY A 9 10.02 -15.60 34.48
C GLY A 9 11.42 -15.93 33.97
N SER A 10 12.18 -16.62 34.81
CA SER A 10 13.60 -16.93 34.74
C SER A 10 14.03 -17.88 33.60
N LYS A 11 15.27 -17.69 33.17
CA LYS A 11 16.08 -18.61 32.36
C LYS A 11 16.47 -19.84 33.19
N ASP A 12 16.14 -21.03 32.71
CA ASP A 12 16.91 -22.26 32.95
C ASP A 12 16.91 -23.15 31.68
N PRO A 13 17.99 -23.89 31.37
CA PRO A 13 18.22 -24.47 30.06
C PRO A 13 17.65 -25.90 29.91
N ILE A 14 17.03 -26.17 28.77
CA ILE A 14 16.57 -27.50 28.35
C ILE A 14 17.74 -28.30 27.76
N PRO A 15 18.08 -29.51 28.26
CA PRO A 15 19.09 -30.38 27.65
C PRO A 15 18.44 -31.35 26.66
N GLY A 16 19.00 -31.45 25.44
CA GLY A 16 18.65 -32.50 24.49
C GLY A 16 18.53 -32.02 23.04
N ARG A 17 19.67 -31.83 22.36
CA ARG A 17 19.70 -31.81 20.89
C ARG A 17 20.59 -32.93 20.39
N SER A 18 19.94 -33.95 19.84
CA SER A 18 20.54 -35.02 19.07
C SER A 18 21.08 -34.47 17.75
N ALA A 19 22.23 -35.01 17.32
CA ALA A 19 23.04 -34.52 16.22
C ALA A 19 22.29 -34.50 14.87
N VAL A 20 22.27 -33.33 14.23
CA VAL A 20 21.85 -33.19 12.84
C VAL A 20 23.01 -33.64 11.95
N ARG A 21 22.79 -34.74 11.21
CA ARG A 21 23.66 -35.21 10.13
C ARG A 21 23.71 -34.17 9.00
N GLN A 22 24.91 -33.75 8.62
CA GLN A 22 25.15 -33.02 7.37
C GLN A 22 24.90 -33.93 6.16
N PRO A 23 24.21 -33.48 5.10
CA PRO A 23 24.19 -34.20 3.84
C PRO A 23 25.45 -33.90 3.01
N ALA A 24 25.96 -34.95 2.37
CA ALA A 24 27.17 -34.95 1.55
C ALA A 24 27.07 -34.05 0.32
N ALA A 25 28.17 -33.35 0.03
CA ALA A 25 28.35 -32.58 -1.20
C ALA A 25 28.34 -33.50 -2.42
N THR A 26 27.32 -33.38 -3.26
CA THR A 26 27.26 -33.99 -4.58
C THR A 26 27.67 -32.95 -5.62
N SER A 27 28.75 -33.24 -6.33
CA SER A 27 29.26 -32.49 -7.47
C SER A 27 28.26 -32.60 -8.63
N HIS A 28 27.51 -31.52 -8.89
CA HIS A 28 26.75 -31.39 -10.13
C HIS A 28 27.62 -30.76 -11.21
N GLN A 29 28.17 -31.60 -12.09
CA GLN A 29 28.72 -31.17 -13.37
C GLN A 29 27.58 -30.64 -14.26
N LEU A 30 27.73 -29.40 -14.75
CA LEU A 30 26.87 -28.81 -15.76
C LEU A 30 27.03 -29.57 -17.09
N PRO A 31 25.94 -29.91 -17.82
CA PRO A 31 26.06 -30.48 -19.14
C PRO A 31 26.59 -29.44 -20.14
N THR A 32 27.65 -29.83 -20.84
CA THR A 32 28.27 -29.09 -21.95
C THR A 32 27.28 -28.83 -23.08
N ALA A 33 27.16 -27.56 -23.49
CA ALA A 33 26.31 -27.14 -24.58
C ALA A 33 26.75 -27.78 -25.92
N SER A 34 25.82 -28.49 -26.57
CA SER A 34 25.93 -29.01 -27.93
C SER A 34 26.07 -27.86 -28.93
N SER A 35 27.15 -27.90 -29.71
CA SER A 35 27.45 -26.98 -30.82
C SER A 35 26.53 -27.25 -32.02
N ARG A 36 25.50 -26.41 -32.20
CA ARG A 36 24.81 -26.25 -33.49
C ARG A 36 24.99 -24.81 -33.99
N PRO A 37 25.43 -24.59 -35.23
CA PRO A 37 25.53 -23.24 -35.78
C PRO A 37 24.14 -22.66 -36.05
N PRO A 38 23.96 -21.32 -35.93
CA PRO A 38 22.69 -20.68 -36.22
C PRO A 38 22.33 -20.75 -37.71
N PRO A 39 21.04 -20.73 -38.07
CA PRO A 39 20.61 -20.80 -39.47
C PRO A 39 21.02 -19.55 -40.26
N ARG A 40 21.43 -19.76 -41.52
CA ARG A 40 21.85 -18.71 -42.46
C ARG A 40 20.68 -17.77 -42.78
N ARG A 41 20.94 -16.46 -42.72
CA ARG A 41 20.00 -15.42 -43.18
C ARG A 41 19.68 -15.59 -44.68
N PRO A 42 18.44 -15.38 -45.14
CA PRO A 42 18.12 -15.34 -46.56
C PRO A 42 18.83 -14.16 -47.25
N GLY A 43 19.25 -14.37 -48.50
CA GLY A 43 20.02 -13.42 -49.29
C GLY A 43 19.33 -12.07 -49.51
N ARG A 44 20.11 -10.98 -49.47
CA ARG A 44 19.69 -9.63 -49.82
C ARG A 44 19.22 -9.60 -51.27
N GLN A 45 17.98 -9.16 -51.51
CA GLN A 45 17.57 -8.69 -52.83
C GLN A 45 18.37 -7.43 -53.21
N PRO A 46 18.72 -7.24 -54.49
CA PRO A 46 19.38 -6.02 -54.95
C PRO A 46 18.44 -4.83 -54.78
N ALA A 47 18.99 -3.71 -54.32
CA ALA A 47 18.25 -2.46 -54.16
C ALA A 47 17.74 -1.96 -55.53
N PRO A 48 16.54 -1.37 -55.61
CA PRO A 48 16.06 -0.78 -56.86
C PRO A 48 16.92 0.43 -57.23
N THR A 49 17.21 0.54 -58.52
CA THR A 49 17.95 1.67 -59.12
C THR A 49 17.21 2.98 -58.81
N LEU A 50 17.84 3.87 -58.04
CA LEU A 50 17.31 5.19 -57.77
C LEU A 50 17.35 6.02 -59.06
N LEU A 51 16.19 6.28 -59.66
CA LEU A 51 16.01 7.35 -60.63
C LEU A 51 16.40 8.68 -59.96
N HIS A 52 17.32 9.40 -60.57
CA HIS A 52 17.82 10.68 -60.06
C HIS A 52 16.68 11.72 -60.11
N SER A 53 16.05 11.99 -58.98
CA SER A 53 15.13 13.12 -58.86
C SER A 53 15.93 14.44 -58.98
N PRO A 54 15.43 15.45 -59.70
CA PRO A 54 16.09 16.75 -59.75
C PRO A 54 16.20 17.35 -58.34
N PRO A 55 17.23 18.17 -58.04
CA PRO A 55 17.40 18.75 -56.72
C PRO A 55 16.18 19.60 -56.37
N MET A 56 15.47 19.22 -55.30
CA MET A 56 14.40 20.05 -54.76
C MET A 56 14.99 21.39 -54.32
N THR A 57 14.51 22.47 -54.91
CA THR A 57 14.78 23.82 -54.44
C THR A 57 14.03 24.00 -53.13
N ILE A 58 14.74 24.02 -52.00
CA ILE A 58 14.17 24.38 -50.70
C ILE A 58 13.86 25.89 -50.79
N PRO A 59 12.61 26.34 -50.61
CA PRO A 59 12.32 27.76 -50.54
C PRO A 59 13.11 28.34 -49.36
N ALA A 60 13.75 29.51 -49.56
CA ALA A 60 14.35 30.23 -48.45
C ALA A 60 13.24 30.53 -47.42
N VAL A 61 13.29 29.83 -46.29
CA VAL A 61 12.35 30.04 -45.20
C VAL A 61 12.75 31.38 -44.56
N ASP A 62 11.86 32.37 -44.64
CA ASP A 62 12.01 33.60 -43.89
C ASP A 62 11.98 33.24 -42.40
N ALA A 63 13.11 33.48 -41.72
CA ALA A 63 13.26 33.19 -40.29
C ALA A 63 12.37 34.08 -39.41
N SER A 64 11.66 35.05 -39.99
CA SER A 64 10.76 35.96 -39.27
C SER A 64 9.45 35.34 -38.78
N THR A 65 9.07 34.13 -39.24
CA THR A 65 7.76 33.52 -38.92
C THR A 65 7.80 32.31 -37.99
N TYR A 66 8.95 31.95 -37.41
CA TYR A 66 8.96 30.96 -36.32
C TYR A 66 8.57 31.65 -35.01
N GLU A 67 7.29 31.58 -34.65
CA GLU A 67 6.90 31.73 -33.25
C GLU A 67 7.60 30.61 -32.47
N LEU A 68 8.67 30.99 -31.76
CA LEU A 68 9.29 30.15 -30.76
C LEU A 68 8.17 29.73 -29.79
N GLY A 69 7.76 28.45 -29.85
CA GLY A 69 6.89 27.85 -28.85
C GLY A 69 7.38 28.18 -27.43
N PRO A 70 6.52 28.13 -26.42
CA PRO A 70 6.79 28.69 -25.10
C PRO A 70 8.18 28.30 -24.59
N GLN A 71 9.03 29.32 -24.40
CA GLN A 71 10.40 29.17 -23.93
C GLN A 71 10.44 28.19 -22.75
N PRO A 72 11.33 27.18 -22.75
CA PRO A 72 11.39 26.22 -21.67
C PRO A 72 11.56 26.98 -20.36
N ARG A 73 10.62 26.79 -19.41
CA ARG A 73 10.62 27.50 -18.12
C ARG A 73 12.03 27.44 -17.54
N ARG A 74 12.65 28.61 -17.34
CA ARG A 74 14.00 28.71 -16.75
C ARG A 74 14.03 27.91 -15.44
N ARG A 75 14.84 26.85 -15.39
CA ARG A 75 15.04 26.07 -14.17
C ARG A 75 15.69 26.98 -13.13
N ARG A 76 15.04 27.19 -11.99
CA ARG A 76 15.59 27.97 -10.89
C ARG A 76 16.27 27.04 -9.89
N TRP A 77 17.59 27.02 -9.90
CA TRP A 77 18.38 26.35 -8.86
C TRP A 77 18.24 27.14 -7.55
N ARG A 78 17.78 26.48 -6.49
CA ARG A 78 17.69 27.05 -5.15
C ARG A 78 18.61 26.26 -4.22
N GLY A 79 19.66 26.91 -3.72
CA GLY A 79 20.45 26.36 -2.64
C GLY A 79 19.62 26.28 -1.36
N ARG A 80 19.77 25.19 -0.60
CA ARG A 80 19.28 25.13 0.78
C ARG A 80 20.31 25.82 1.69
N PRO A 81 19.89 26.54 2.74
CA PRO A 81 20.82 27.17 3.67
C PRO A 81 21.68 26.10 4.36
N ARG A 82 22.90 26.45 4.76
CA ARG A 82 23.74 25.57 5.56
C ARG A 82 23.21 25.54 7.00
N PRO A 83 22.87 24.38 7.56
CA PRO A 83 22.47 24.29 8.97
C PRO A 83 23.59 24.79 9.88
N SER A 84 23.24 25.58 10.91
CA SER A 84 24.17 26.05 11.93
C SER A 84 24.61 24.92 12.88
N ALA A 85 23.76 23.91 13.03
CA ALA A 85 24.03 22.68 13.76
C ALA A 85 23.49 21.48 12.97
N TYR A 86 24.15 20.33 13.13
CA TYR A 86 23.70 19.05 12.61
C TYR A 86 24.13 17.96 13.61
N PRO A 87 23.39 16.86 13.71
CA PRO A 87 23.71 15.81 14.67
C PRO A 87 25.11 15.28 14.38
N PRO A 88 25.99 15.14 15.40
CA PRO A 88 27.29 14.51 15.22
C PRO A 88 27.02 13.10 14.72
N ALA A 89 27.40 12.90 13.47
CA ALA A 89 27.04 11.71 12.74
C ALA A 89 27.60 10.48 13.47
N ALA A 90 26.71 9.57 13.89
CA ALA A 90 27.03 8.26 14.45
C ALA A 90 27.69 7.35 13.38
N GLY A 91 28.86 7.76 12.87
CA GLY A 91 29.58 7.09 11.77
C GLY A 91 29.21 7.56 10.35
N TRP A 92 28.36 8.57 10.18
CA TRP A 92 27.94 9.06 8.85
C TRP A 92 28.80 10.24 8.36
N PRO A 93 28.92 10.47 7.03
CA PRO A 93 29.60 11.66 6.51
C PRO A 93 28.91 12.97 6.92
N GLU A 94 29.67 14.06 7.09
CA GLU A 94 29.13 15.38 7.45
C GLU A 94 27.98 15.82 6.54
N LEU A 95 28.07 15.54 5.24
CA LEU A 95 27.03 15.86 4.26
C LEU A 95 25.69 15.21 4.61
N ALA A 96 25.70 13.97 5.10
CA ALA A 96 24.48 13.26 5.51
C ALA A 96 23.84 13.94 6.73
N GLY A 97 24.65 14.29 7.74
CA GLY A 97 24.18 15.02 8.92
C GLY A 97 23.52 16.36 8.57
N ARG A 98 24.12 17.12 7.63
CA ARG A 98 23.52 18.37 7.14
C ARG A 98 22.20 18.16 6.40
N ILE A 99 22.09 17.11 5.56
CA ILE A 99 20.85 16.79 4.85
C ILE A 99 19.74 16.37 5.83
N LEU A 100 20.07 15.61 6.87
CA LEU A 100 19.12 15.22 7.93
C LEU A 100 18.64 16.42 8.75
N ALA A 101 19.55 17.34 9.10
CA ALA A 101 19.19 18.60 9.76
C ALA A 101 18.24 19.46 8.90
N LEU A 102 18.43 19.48 7.58
CA LEU A 102 17.51 20.13 6.64
C LEU A 102 16.11 19.49 6.58
N ARG A 103 15.96 18.26 7.08
CA ARG A 103 14.69 17.55 7.26
C ARG A 103 14.13 17.68 8.68
N GLY A 104 14.72 18.51 9.53
CA GLY A 104 14.29 18.72 10.92
C GLY A 104 14.87 17.72 11.93
N LEU A 105 15.77 16.84 11.52
CA LEU A 105 16.42 15.86 12.40
C LEU A 105 17.74 16.42 12.91
N THR A 106 17.71 17.01 14.11
CA THR A 106 18.83 17.79 14.67
C THR A 106 19.62 17.07 15.76
N SER A 107 19.08 16.00 16.36
CA SER A 107 19.75 15.23 17.41
C SER A 107 20.15 13.82 16.94
N THR A 108 21.14 13.23 17.59
CA THR A 108 21.60 11.85 17.30
C THR A 108 20.47 10.85 17.52
N GLU A 109 19.65 11.08 18.54
CA GLU A 109 18.49 10.25 18.90
C GLU A 109 17.41 10.32 17.81
N GLN A 110 17.12 11.52 17.28
CA GLN A 110 16.17 11.71 16.18
C GLN A 110 16.65 10.98 14.91
N VAL A 111 17.95 11.06 14.60
CA VAL A 111 18.53 10.35 13.46
C VAL A 111 18.51 8.84 13.67
N ALA A 112 18.89 8.37 14.87
CA ALA A 112 18.86 6.96 15.19
C ALA A 112 17.44 6.40 15.09
N ALA A 113 16.43 7.10 15.62
CA ALA A 113 15.02 6.72 15.50
C ALA A 113 14.54 6.68 14.05
N PHE A 114 14.92 7.67 13.24
CA PHE A 114 14.58 7.74 11.81
C PHE A 114 15.21 6.60 10.99
N VAL A 115 16.49 6.29 11.24
CA VAL A 115 17.25 5.30 10.45
C VAL A 115 16.96 3.87 10.88
N ALA A 116 16.86 3.61 12.19
CA ALA A 116 16.72 2.25 12.69
C ALA A 116 15.35 1.65 12.34
N ALA A 117 14.37 2.49 11.94
CA ALA A 117 12.99 2.12 11.66
C ALA A 117 12.33 1.16 12.68
N PRO A 118 12.51 1.25 14.02
CA PRO A 118 11.76 0.45 14.98
C PRO A 118 10.92 1.45 15.80
N GLY A 119 10.03 2.19 15.14
CA GLY A 119 8.97 2.85 15.88
C GLY A 119 8.12 1.75 16.53
N PRO A 120 7.51 1.99 17.70
CA PRO A 120 6.44 1.11 18.14
C PRO A 120 5.42 1.01 17.01
N THR A 121 5.04 -0.22 16.63
CA THR A 121 3.93 -0.47 15.73
C THR A 121 2.75 0.36 16.24
N PRO A 122 2.21 1.30 15.44
CA PRO A 122 1.13 2.16 15.91
C PRO A 122 -0.02 1.31 16.45
N ASP A 123 -0.56 1.67 17.62
CA ASP A 123 -1.73 1.01 18.18
C ASP A 123 -2.98 1.54 17.47
N PRO A 124 -3.67 0.74 16.64
CA PRO A 124 -4.85 1.19 15.93
C PRO A 124 -6.03 1.44 16.86
N GLY A 125 -5.98 1.02 18.14
CA GLY A 125 -7.03 1.25 19.13
C GLY A 125 -7.38 2.72 19.39
N ALA A 126 -6.50 3.65 18.99
CA ALA A 126 -6.76 5.08 19.04
C ALA A 126 -7.57 5.61 17.84
N LEU A 127 -7.83 4.81 16.82
CA LEU A 127 -8.61 5.21 15.65
C LEU A 127 -10.11 5.24 15.96
N PRO A 128 -10.86 6.21 15.42
CA PRO A 128 -12.31 6.23 15.54
C PRO A 128 -12.93 4.94 14.98
N ASP A 129 -13.99 4.47 15.63
CA ASP A 129 -14.79 3.28 15.28
C ASP A 129 -14.04 1.95 15.08
N ILE A 130 -12.73 1.90 15.36
CA ILE A 130 -11.93 0.68 15.15
C ILE A 130 -12.48 -0.51 15.93
N GLY A 131 -12.88 -0.30 17.20
CA GLY A 131 -13.47 -1.37 18.01
C GLY A 131 -14.78 -1.88 17.41
N VAL A 132 -15.64 -0.98 16.92
CA VAL A 132 -16.91 -1.32 16.27
C VAL A 132 -16.67 -2.11 14.98
N ALA A 133 -15.68 -1.69 14.17
CA ALA A 133 -15.28 -2.39 12.96
C ALA A 133 -14.77 -3.80 13.26
N ILE A 134 -13.84 -3.94 14.22
CA ILE A 134 -13.26 -5.24 14.61
C ILE A 134 -14.34 -6.18 15.17
N ASP A 135 -15.22 -5.70 16.05
CA ASP A 135 -16.32 -6.52 16.60
C ASP A 135 -17.27 -7.01 15.50
N ARG A 136 -17.56 -6.15 14.51
CA ARG A 136 -18.43 -6.48 13.39
C ARG A 136 -17.79 -7.50 12.43
N LEU A 137 -16.51 -7.34 12.13
CA LEU A 137 -15.74 -8.30 11.32
C LEU A 137 -15.59 -9.63 12.05
N ALA A 138 -15.29 -9.61 13.35
CA ALA A 138 -15.20 -10.81 14.17
C ALA A 138 -16.54 -11.56 14.21
N ARG A 139 -17.67 -10.85 14.24
CA ARG A 139 -18.99 -11.46 14.05
C ARG A 139 -19.11 -12.16 12.71
N ALA A 140 -18.76 -11.49 11.61
CA ALA A 140 -18.80 -12.06 10.27
C ALA A 140 -17.98 -13.36 10.15
N THR A 141 -16.79 -13.40 10.77
CA THR A 141 -15.96 -14.62 10.80
C THR A 141 -16.63 -15.78 11.54
N ARG A 142 -17.22 -15.52 12.72
CA ARG A 142 -17.91 -16.54 13.52
C ARG A 142 -19.16 -17.10 12.83
N THR A 143 -19.81 -16.30 12.01
CA THR A 143 -21.04 -16.68 11.29
C THR A 143 -20.78 -17.12 9.85
N HIS A 144 -19.52 -17.21 9.41
CA HIS A 144 -19.15 -17.55 8.04
C HIS A 144 -19.87 -16.66 7.00
N GLU A 145 -20.03 -15.38 7.31
CA GLU A 145 -20.79 -14.43 6.51
C GLU A 145 -20.10 -14.15 5.17
N SER A 146 -20.90 -13.87 4.14
CA SER A 146 -20.39 -13.37 2.85
C SER A 146 -20.11 -11.88 2.97
N VAL A 147 -18.84 -11.51 2.84
CA VAL A 147 -18.36 -10.15 3.08
C VAL A 147 -17.84 -9.54 1.78
N ALA A 148 -18.53 -8.54 1.25
CA ALA A 148 -18.01 -7.78 0.12
C ALA A 148 -16.82 -6.93 0.57
N VAL A 149 -15.65 -7.12 -0.04
CA VAL A 149 -14.45 -6.30 0.21
C VAL A 149 -14.21 -5.44 -1.02
N TYR A 150 -14.63 -4.18 -0.93
CA TYR A 150 -14.58 -3.22 -2.04
C TYR A 150 -13.32 -2.37 -1.92
N GLY A 151 -12.33 -2.59 -2.79
CA GLY A 151 -11.13 -1.74 -2.88
C GLY A 151 -11.25 -0.65 -3.92
N ASP A 152 -10.43 0.40 -3.82
CA ASP A 152 -10.17 1.28 -4.96
C ASP A 152 -9.32 0.58 -6.05
N PHE A 153 -9.31 1.13 -7.26
CA PHE A 153 -8.62 0.54 -8.42
C PHE A 153 -7.11 0.73 -8.41
N ASP A 154 -6.57 1.58 -7.55
CA ASP A 154 -5.14 1.85 -7.49
C ASP A 154 -4.39 0.82 -6.64
N VAL A 155 -3.09 1.02 -6.45
CA VAL A 155 -2.26 0.05 -5.74
C VAL A 155 -2.62 -0.01 -4.25
N ASP A 156 -3.00 1.11 -3.63
CA ASP A 156 -3.37 1.12 -2.21
C ASP A 156 -4.70 0.40 -1.99
N GLY A 157 -5.72 0.74 -2.80
CA GLY A 157 -7.02 0.05 -2.78
C GLY A 157 -6.93 -1.45 -3.04
N ILE A 158 -6.18 -1.87 -4.08
CA ILE A 158 -6.03 -3.29 -4.43
C ILE A 158 -5.30 -4.05 -3.31
N THR A 159 -4.19 -3.52 -2.81
CA THR A 159 -3.40 -4.19 -1.76
C THR A 159 -4.14 -4.22 -0.41
N SER A 160 -4.92 -3.18 -0.10
CA SER A 160 -5.79 -3.15 1.08
C SER A 160 -6.89 -4.21 1.00
N ALA A 161 -7.61 -4.29 -0.14
CA ALA A 161 -8.67 -5.26 -0.35
C ALA A 161 -8.15 -6.71 -0.33
N ALA A 162 -6.96 -6.95 -0.89
CA ALA A 162 -6.30 -8.26 -0.82
C ALA A 162 -6.00 -8.66 0.62
N GLN A 163 -5.35 -7.79 1.42
CA GLN A 163 -5.03 -8.05 2.82
C GLN A 163 -6.29 -8.34 3.65
N LEU A 164 -7.34 -7.52 3.52
CA LEU A 164 -8.59 -7.73 4.26
C LEU A 164 -9.28 -9.05 3.85
N SER A 165 -9.26 -9.38 2.55
CA SER A 165 -9.83 -10.63 2.04
C SER A 165 -9.07 -11.84 2.58
N GLU A 166 -7.75 -11.82 2.57
CA GLU A 166 -6.93 -12.92 3.09
C GLU A 166 -7.11 -13.13 4.59
N ALA A 167 -7.19 -12.04 5.38
CA ALA A 167 -7.43 -12.12 6.81
C ALA A 167 -8.82 -12.70 7.11
N LEU A 168 -9.86 -12.22 6.42
CA LEU A 168 -11.22 -12.72 6.56
C LEU A 168 -11.32 -14.20 6.18
N LEU A 169 -10.70 -14.60 5.07
CA LEU A 169 -10.66 -15.99 4.62
C LEU A 169 -9.95 -16.90 5.64
N ALA A 170 -8.80 -16.47 6.17
CA ALA A 170 -8.02 -17.24 7.15
C ALA A 170 -8.78 -17.46 8.47
N LEU A 171 -9.71 -16.55 8.80
CA LEU A 171 -10.57 -16.60 9.98
C LEU A 171 -11.94 -17.26 9.73
N GLY A 172 -12.22 -17.67 8.49
CA GLY A 172 -13.39 -18.47 8.14
C GLY A 172 -14.58 -17.70 7.58
N ALA A 173 -14.49 -16.39 7.34
CA ALA A 173 -15.50 -15.68 6.55
C ALA A 173 -15.39 -16.04 5.06
N ALA A 174 -16.38 -15.62 4.26
CA ALA A 174 -16.39 -15.78 2.81
C ALA A 174 -16.24 -14.40 2.12
N PRO A 175 -15.00 -13.89 1.94
CA PRO A 175 -14.80 -12.60 1.30
C PRO A 175 -15.13 -12.64 -0.20
N MET A 176 -15.74 -11.56 -0.68
CA MET A 176 -16.07 -11.30 -2.09
C MET A 176 -15.32 -10.03 -2.51
N PRO A 177 -14.05 -10.14 -2.95
CA PRO A 177 -13.28 -8.99 -3.34
C PRO A 177 -13.88 -8.34 -4.59
N TYR A 178 -13.91 -7.01 -4.59
CA TYR A 178 -14.39 -6.21 -5.69
C TYR A 178 -13.48 -5.01 -5.92
N ILE A 179 -13.06 -4.81 -7.16
CA ILE A 179 -12.27 -3.65 -7.59
C ILE A 179 -13.02 -3.02 -8.78
N PRO A 180 -13.39 -1.74 -8.72
CA PRO A 180 -14.12 -1.09 -9.81
C PRO A 180 -13.24 -0.91 -11.05
N ASP A 181 -13.86 -0.94 -12.22
CA ASP A 181 -13.20 -0.50 -13.45
C ASP A 181 -13.14 1.03 -13.47
N ARG A 182 -11.92 1.58 -13.41
CA ARG A 182 -11.70 3.04 -13.40
C ARG A 182 -12.36 3.78 -14.56
N PHE A 183 -12.41 3.18 -15.75
CA PHE A 183 -12.90 3.84 -16.96
C PHE A 183 -14.40 3.69 -17.14
N ALA A 184 -14.94 2.52 -16.81
CA ALA A 184 -16.36 2.22 -16.98
C ALA A 184 -17.21 2.64 -15.77
N GLU A 185 -16.67 2.55 -14.56
CA GLU A 185 -17.41 2.75 -13.30
C GLU A 185 -16.98 4.03 -12.55
N GLY A 186 -15.78 4.53 -12.79
CA GLY A 186 -15.26 5.75 -12.17
C GLY A 186 -14.49 5.51 -10.87
N TYR A 187 -14.46 6.53 -10.00
CA TYR A 187 -13.72 6.52 -8.73
C TYR A 187 -14.65 6.27 -7.54
N GLY A 188 -14.20 5.47 -6.58
CA GLY A 188 -14.93 5.19 -5.35
C GLY A 188 -16.14 4.28 -5.53
N LEU A 189 -16.97 4.19 -4.48
CA LEU A 189 -18.15 3.33 -4.47
C LEU A 189 -19.13 3.75 -5.56
N ASN A 190 -19.82 2.76 -6.12
CA ASN A 190 -20.93 2.99 -7.01
C ASN A 190 -22.12 2.08 -6.67
N ILE A 191 -23.33 2.61 -6.79
CA ILE A 191 -24.58 1.91 -6.46
C ILE A 191 -24.75 0.59 -7.25
N PRO A 192 -24.50 0.54 -8.58
CA PRO A 192 -24.66 -0.71 -9.33
C PRO A 192 -23.81 -1.86 -8.80
N ALA A 193 -22.56 -1.60 -8.42
CA ALA A 193 -21.69 -2.60 -7.83
C ALA A 193 -22.19 -3.07 -6.45
N ILE A 194 -22.67 -2.14 -5.61
CA ILE A 194 -23.25 -2.47 -4.30
C ILE A 194 -24.49 -3.36 -4.46
N GLU A 195 -25.40 -3.00 -5.35
CA GLU A 195 -26.61 -3.78 -5.61
C GLU A 195 -26.31 -5.17 -6.14
N ARG A 196 -25.29 -5.30 -7.01
CA ARG A 196 -24.81 -6.60 -7.48
C ARG A 196 -24.22 -7.43 -6.34
N LEU A 197 -23.32 -6.86 -5.53
CA LEU A 197 -22.69 -7.56 -4.41
C LEU A 197 -23.73 -8.05 -3.39
N HIS A 198 -24.75 -7.22 -3.11
CA HIS A 198 -25.90 -7.61 -2.30
C HIS A 198 -26.70 -8.76 -2.94
N ALA A 199 -27.00 -8.67 -4.24
CA ALA A 199 -27.71 -9.72 -4.97
C ALA A 199 -26.94 -11.06 -4.99
N ASP A 200 -25.60 -10.98 -4.99
CA ASP A 200 -24.70 -12.12 -4.89
C ASP A 200 -24.58 -12.67 -3.44
N GLY A 201 -25.26 -12.05 -2.48
CA GLY A 201 -25.44 -12.56 -1.12
C GLY A 201 -24.61 -11.86 -0.04
N ALA A 202 -23.92 -10.76 -0.36
CA ALA A 202 -23.18 -10.00 0.65
C ALA A 202 -24.13 -9.31 1.64
N THR A 203 -23.91 -9.51 2.94
CA THR A 203 -24.65 -8.86 4.03
C THR A 203 -23.79 -7.84 4.81
N LEU A 204 -22.48 -7.84 4.55
CA LEU A 204 -21.53 -6.85 5.03
C LEU A 204 -20.71 -6.31 3.85
N LEU A 205 -20.63 -4.99 3.75
CA LEU A 205 -19.72 -4.27 2.84
C LEU A 205 -18.56 -3.69 3.65
N VAL A 206 -17.33 -4.05 3.30
CA VAL A 206 -16.11 -3.46 3.83
C VAL A 206 -15.43 -2.72 2.69
N THR A 207 -15.28 -1.41 2.82
CA THR A 207 -14.59 -0.59 1.82
C THR A 207 -13.15 -0.37 2.25
N ALA A 208 -12.25 -0.37 1.28
CA ALA A 208 -10.83 -0.22 1.45
C ALA A 208 -10.33 0.86 0.48
N ASP A 209 -9.74 1.91 1.05
CA ASP A 209 -9.19 3.05 0.32
C ASP A 209 -10.24 3.90 -0.42
N CYS A 210 -11.47 3.80 0.04
CA CYS A 210 -12.58 4.59 -0.46
C CYS A 210 -13.69 4.61 0.58
N GLY A 211 -14.74 5.41 0.33
CA GLY A 211 -15.97 5.38 1.13
C GLY A 211 -16.15 6.57 2.07
N THR A 212 -15.09 7.27 2.53
CA THR A 212 -15.24 8.40 3.48
C THR A 212 -16.18 9.50 2.96
N SER A 213 -16.27 9.66 1.63
CA SER A 213 -17.15 10.65 0.97
C SER A 213 -18.42 10.05 0.34
N SER A 214 -18.63 8.73 0.45
CA SER A 214 -19.68 8.00 -0.27
C SER A 214 -21.02 7.98 0.48
N VAL A 215 -21.58 9.16 0.75
CA VAL A 215 -22.81 9.33 1.55
C VAL A 215 -24.00 8.59 0.94
N VAL A 216 -24.21 8.75 -0.37
CA VAL A 216 -25.39 8.20 -1.07
C VAL A 216 -25.25 6.68 -1.23
N GLU A 217 -24.06 6.22 -1.55
CA GLU A 217 -23.75 4.82 -1.78
C GLU A 217 -23.87 4.01 -0.48
N VAL A 218 -23.38 4.55 0.64
CA VAL A 218 -23.50 3.92 1.96
C VAL A 218 -24.95 3.90 2.43
N ALA A 219 -25.71 4.99 2.20
CA ALA A 219 -27.14 4.99 2.47
C ALA A 219 -27.85 3.89 1.67
N ARG A 220 -27.49 3.72 0.39
CA ARG A 220 -28.06 2.68 -0.46
C ARG A 220 -27.74 1.27 0.03
N ALA A 221 -26.49 0.98 0.42
CA ALA A 221 -26.12 -0.31 0.99
C ALA A 221 -26.95 -0.63 2.26
N ARG A 222 -27.20 0.38 3.10
CA ARG A 222 -28.01 0.24 4.32
C ARG A 222 -29.49 0.01 4.03
N GLU A 223 -30.06 0.67 3.02
CA GLU A 223 -31.44 0.41 2.56
C GLU A 223 -31.63 -1.04 2.10
N LEU A 224 -30.58 -1.65 1.54
CA LEU A 224 -30.54 -3.06 1.17
C LEU A 224 -30.36 -3.99 2.39
N GLY A 225 -30.16 -3.44 3.59
CA GLY A 225 -29.94 -4.19 4.82
C GLY A 225 -28.50 -4.64 5.06
N MET A 226 -27.53 -4.11 4.30
CA MET A 226 -26.12 -4.40 4.53
C MET A 226 -25.58 -3.53 5.68
N ASP A 227 -24.74 -4.13 6.52
CA ASP A 227 -23.82 -3.36 7.36
C ASP A 227 -22.69 -2.80 6.49
N VAL A 228 -22.13 -1.65 6.85
CA VAL A 228 -21.04 -1.02 6.10
C VAL A 228 -19.89 -0.62 7.02
N ILE A 229 -18.69 -1.10 6.73
CA ILE A 229 -17.44 -0.67 7.37
C ILE A 229 -16.62 0.08 6.34
N ILE A 230 -16.15 1.26 6.72
CA ILE A 230 -15.27 2.08 5.90
C ILE A 230 -13.88 2.08 6.51
N LEU A 231 -12.90 1.64 5.73
CA LEU A 231 -11.48 1.75 6.04
C LEU A 231 -10.82 2.62 4.98
N ASP A 232 -10.39 3.80 5.39
CA ASP A 232 -9.98 4.84 4.45
C ASP A 232 -9.02 5.83 5.13
N HIS A 233 -8.24 6.54 4.35
CA HIS A 233 -7.28 7.54 4.79
C HIS A 233 -7.43 8.88 4.03
N HIS A 234 -8.39 8.98 3.12
CA HIS A 234 -8.67 10.19 2.34
C HIS A 234 -9.15 11.37 3.20
N THR A 235 -9.16 12.56 2.59
CA THR A 235 -9.66 13.79 3.24
C THR A 235 -11.10 13.67 3.67
N VAL A 236 -11.39 14.18 4.86
CA VAL A 236 -12.71 14.11 5.49
C VAL A 236 -13.61 15.26 4.97
N PRO A 237 -14.73 14.97 4.29
CA PRO A 237 -15.68 15.99 3.85
C PRO A 237 -16.60 16.46 5.01
N PRO A 238 -17.33 17.58 4.85
CA PRO A 238 -18.23 18.10 5.88
C PRO A 238 -19.40 17.17 6.22
N GLN A 239 -19.86 16.37 5.25
CA GLN A 239 -20.94 15.40 5.43
C GLN A 239 -20.36 14.00 5.34
N LEU A 240 -20.57 13.20 6.38
CA LEU A 240 -20.08 11.83 6.48
C LEU A 240 -21.19 10.82 6.19
N PRO A 241 -20.86 9.64 5.62
CA PRO A 241 -21.80 8.55 5.48
C PRO A 241 -22.18 7.95 6.85
N GLU A 242 -23.43 7.49 6.98
CA GLU A 242 -23.91 6.81 8.19
C GLU A 242 -23.53 5.32 8.21
N ALA A 243 -22.24 5.02 8.10
CA ALA A 243 -21.72 3.64 8.12
C ALA A 243 -21.87 2.98 9.51
N THR A 244 -21.81 1.64 9.55
CA THR A 244 -21.72 0.89 10.82
C THR A 244 -20.43 1.21 11.57
N ALA A 245 -19.33 1.43 10.85
CA ALA A 245 -18.08 1.95 11.38
C ALA A 245 -17.33 2.75 10.30
N LEU A 246 -16.76 3.91 10.66
CA LEU A 246 -15.91 4.70 9.77
C LEU A 246 -14.53 4.87 10.40
N VAL A 247 -13.59 4.03 9.96
CA VAL A 247 -12.20 4.04 10.40
C VAL A 247 -11.38 4.89 9.43
N ASN A 248 -11.16 6.15 9.81
CA ASN A 248 -10.27 7.05 9.09
C ASN A 248 -9.43 7.89 10.09
N PRO A 249 -8.08 7.81 10.05
CA PRO A 249 -7.20 8.54 10.97
C PRO A 249 -7.38 10.06 10.95
N ARG A 250 -7.93 10.62 9.87
CA ARG A 250 -8.09 12.07 9.68
C ARG A 250 -9.36 12.64 10.34
N LEU A 251 -10.29 11.81 10.80
CA LEU A 251 -11.56 12.26 11.41
C LEU A 251 -11.38 13.17 12.62
N THR A 252 -10.38 12.87 13.46
CA THR A 252 -10.09 13.65 14.67
C THR A 252 -9.10 14.78 14.42
N GLY A 253 -8.57 14.92 13.20
CA GLY A 253 -7.52 15.88 12.84
C GLY A 253 -6.14 15.60 13.47
N ALA A 254 -6.05 14.62 14.37
CA ALA A 254 -4.82 14.16 15.00
C ALA A 254 -4.97 12.69 15.37
N ALA A 255 -4.03 11.86 14.91
CA ALA A 255 -3.92 10.46 15.30
C ALA A 255 -2.52 10.20 15.88
N PRO A 256 -2.41 9.53 17.05
CA PRO A 256 -1.13 9.29 17.69
C PRO A 256 -0.25 8.33 16.89
N GLY A 257 1.05 8.29 17.19
CA GLY A 257 1.95 7.25 16.68
C GLY A 257 2.21 7.25 15.17
N GLY A 258 1.84 8.30 14.44
CA GLY A 258 2.03 8.37 12.98
C GLY A 258 0.91 7.72 12.17
N LEU A 259 -0.19 7.31 12.81
CA LEU A 259 -1.38 6.75 12.14
C LEU A 259 -1.96 7.66 11.05
N LEU A 260 -1.77 8.98 11.16
CA LEU A 260 -2.23 9.97 10.18
C LEU A 260 -1.53 9.85 8.81
N GLU A 261 -0.32 9.28 8.81
CA GLU A 261 0.53 9.15 7.62
C GLU A 261 0.39 7.78 6.95
N LEU A 262 -0.44 6.89 7.50
CA LEU A 262 -0.70 5.59 6.90
C LEU A 262 -1.58 5.74 5.66
N ALA A 263 -1.16 5.08 4.58
CA ALA A 263 -2.04 4.66 3.49
C ALA A 263 -3.04 3.63 4.01
N THR A 264 -4.11 3.39 3.27
CA THR A 264 -5.11 2.39 3.64
C THR A 264 -4.47 1.00 3.72
N ALA A 265 -3.47 0.66 2.91
CA ALA A 265 -2.80 -0.65 2.99
C ALA A 265 -2.08 -0.85 4.32
N GLY A 266 -1.54 0.22 4.91
CA GLY A 266 -1.01 0.21 6.27
C GLY A 266 -2.11 0.01 7.31
N LEU A 267 -3.25 0.70 7.15
CA LEU A 267 -4.41 0.52 8.04
C LEU A 267 -4.97 -0.92 7.96
N ALA A 268 -5.05 -1.50 6.77
CA ALA A 268 -5.52 -2.86 6.52
C ALA A 268 -4.65 -3.90 7.24
N PHE A 269 -3.33 -3.73 7.24
CA PHE A 269 -2.40 -4.55 8.02
C PHE A 269 -2.74 -4.52 9.52
N HIS A 270 -2.94 -3.33 10.08
CA HIS A 270 -3.29 -3.17 11.49
C HIS A 270 -4.67 -3.74 11.83
N VAL A 271 -5.66 -3.54 10.97
CA VAL A 271 -7.01 -4.10 11.10
C VAL A 271 -6.97 -5.62 11.04
N ALA A 272 -6.22 -6.22 10.11
CA ALA A 272 -6.05 -7.66 10.01
C ALA A 272 -5.41 -8.24 11.29
N ALA A 273 -4.35 -7.61 11.80
CA ALA A 273 -3.72 -8.01 13.04
C ALA A 273 -4.69 -7.95 14.24
N ALA A 274 -5.42 -6.85 14.39
CA ALA A 274 -6.39 -6.67 15.46
C ALA A 274 -7.57 -7.65 15.35
N LEU A 275 -8.02 -7.96 14.14
CA LEU A 275 -9.09 -8.92 13.90
C LEU A 275 -8.65 -10.35 14.27
N HIS A 276 -7.44 -10.75 13.90
CA HIS A 276 -6.86 -12.04 14.29
C HIS A 276 -6.78 -12.16 15.81
N ASP A 277 -6.29 -11.12 16.49
CA ASP A 277 -6.21 -11.07 17.96
C ASP A 277 -7.61 -11.19 18.61
N ALA A 278 -8.59 -10.44 18.14
CA ALA A 278 -9.97 -10.50 18.61
C ALA A 278 -10.62 -11.88 18.40
N CYS A 279 -10.18 -12.63 17.38
CA CYS A 279 -10.60 -14.00 17.12
C CYS A 279 -9.76 -15.06 17.87
N GLY A 280 -8.75 -14.65 18.65
CA GLY A 280 -7.85 -15.56 19.36
C GLY A 280 -6.98 -16.41 18.43
N ARG A 281 -6.64 -15.88 17.24
CA ARG A 281 -5.90 -16.56 16.19
C ARG A 281 -4.56 -15.86 15.95
N PRO A 282 -3.48 -16.61 15.67
CA PRO A 282 -2.19 -15.99 15.36
C PRO A 282 -2.27 -15.20 14.04
N PHE A 283 -1.58 -14.06 13.98
CA PHE A 283 -1.41 -13.24 12.78
C PHE A 283 0.00 -13.39 12.22
N ASP A 284 0.13 -13.76 10.94
CA ASP A 284 1.42 -13.90 10.26
C ASP A 284 1.84 -12.57 9.62
N ALA A 285 2.29 -11.63 10.45
CA ALA A 285 2.67 -10.28 9.99
C ALA A 285 3.61 -10.27 8.76
N PRO A 286 4.67 -11.09 8.68
CA PRO A 286 5.52 -11.16 7.49
C PRO A 286 4.78 -11.41 6.16
N ALA A 287 3.65 -12.12 6.17
CA ALA A 287 2.89 -12.42 4.97
C ALA A 287 2.05 -11.24 4.44
N TYR A 288 1.88 -10.19 5.24
CA TYR A 288 1.07 -9.01 4.90
C TYR A 288 1.93 -7.75 4.67
N LEU A 289 3.15 -7.73 5.23
CA LEU A 289 4.01 -6.55 5.23
C LEU A 289 4.43 -6.08 3.83
N ASP A 290 4.55 -6.99 2.86
CA ASP A 290 4.91 -6.64 1.49
C ASP A 290 3.79 -5.87 0.77
N LEU A 291 2.54 -6.29 0.92
CA LEU A 291 1.37 -5.59 0.41
C LEU A 291 1.17 -4.24 1.11
N ALA A 292 1.30 -4.21 2.44
CA ALA A 292 1.23 -2.98 3.22
C ALA A 292 2.30 -1.95 2.77
N ALA A 293 3.54 -2.42 2.58
CA ALA A 293 4.63 -1.58 2.10
C ALA A 293 4.41 -1.11 0.66
N LEU A 294 3.90 -1.98 -0.22
CA LEU A 294 3.64 -1.65 -1.62
C LEU A 294 2.57 -0.56 -1.75
N GLY A 295 1.41 -0.73 -1.10
CA GLY A 295 0.35 0.29 -1.08
C GLY A 295 0.86 1.62 -0.55
N THR A 296 1.52 1.60 0.61
CA THR A 296 2.09 2.81 1.25
C THR A 296 3.10 3.56 0.37
N VAL A 297 3.92 2.86 -0.41
CA VAL A 297 4.90 3.51 -1.31
C VAL A 297 4.23 4.09 -2.54
N CYS A 298 3.17 3.46 -3.04
CA CYS A 298 2.46 3.86 -4.25
C CYS A 298 1.42 4.97 -4.03
N ASP A 299 0.95 5.15 -2.79
CA ASP A 299 -0.06 6.12 -2.36
C ASP A 299 0.52 7.53 -2.10
N ARG A 300 1.33 8.03 -3.04
CA ARG A 300 2.14 9.25 -2.88
C ARG A 300 1.79 10.37 -3.86
#